data_AF-A0A4R8MUX6-F1
#
_entry.id   AF-A0A4R8MUX6-F1
#
_cell.length_a   1.000
_cell.length_b   1.000
_cell.length_c   1.000
_cell.angle_alpha   90.00
_cell.angle_beta   90.00
_cell.angle_gamma   90.00
#
_symmetry.space_group_name_H-M   'P 1'
#
loop_
_entity.id
_entity.type
_entity.pdbx_description
1 polymer ?
#
loop_
_entity_poly.entity_id
_entity_poly.type
_entity_poly.pdbx_seq_one_letter_code
_entity_poly.pdbx_strand_id
1 'polypeptide(L)'
;MKIFLSYITLFLFFFPLYSQTEQGESVIVSEKETSLKPEQNKRKIFSWYNDPTGPRYFSINPGVQFLSSSLTITSPYGKASMAEERNSVDENTSFLYDLKSKEWQLGEYWGLFILNRNAKFRNSRQVIQLTPATDSNSGRENVDLKTQTFGTYSMVLPVLYLGKAGNESFRIGLGMGVGKVNVQGTADFNDGLGLFANAVAFNSGRTLDDKIENLGRFSLLTSGNIDGDPYRAYLLSNLSTGNNLELLGVYSLLKGDLSTGSIEPLSYLIYAGAANGQLSALEIYALSSLGKGRINSKTNLAKSFYFFWEIPLGPVTWRLGFGGPFYTQNNFTVEIRGFEMSLYTPIEF
;
A
#
# COMPACT_ATOMS: atom_id res chain seq x y z
N MET A 1 2.56 22.51 -4.12
CA MET A 1 1.20 23.08 -3.98
C MET A 1 0.71 23.84 -5.21
N LYS A 2 1.58 24.54 -5.99
CA LYS A 2 1.16 25.28 -7.20
C LYS A 2 0.79 24.41 -8.42
N ILE A 3 1.31 23.19 -8.52
CA ILE A 3 1.06 22.28 -9.66
C ILE A 3 -0.35 21.65 -9.57
N PHE A 4 -0.88 21.47 -8.36
CA PHE A 4 -2.18 20.82 -8.13
C PHE A 4 -3.38 21.68 -8.57
N LEU A 5 -3.24 23.01 -8.52
CA LEU A 5 -4.30 23.93 -8.95
C LEU A 5 -4.43 24.01 -10.47
N SER A 6 -3.35 23.77 -11.22
CA SER A 6 -3.32 23.92 -12.68
C SER A 6 -4.00 22.78 -13.44
N TYR A 7 -4.12 21.60 -12.82
CA TYR A 7 -4.82 20.45 -13.44
C TYR A 7 -6.34 20.52 -13.27
N ILE A 8 -6.83 21.19 -12.22
CA ILE A 8 -8.28 21.37 -11.99
C ILE A 8 -8.86 22.40 -12.96
N THR A 9 -8.12 23.45 -13.30
CA THR A 9 -8.57 24.45 -14.30
C THR A 9 -8.51 23.94 -15.73
N LEU A 10 -7.61 23.02 -16.07
CA LEU A 10 -7.54 22.45 -17.43
C LEU A 10 -8.70 21.47 -17.72
N PHE A 11 -9.23 20.81 -16.68
CA PHE A 11 -10.30 19.82 -16.82
C PHE A 11 -11.69 20.44 -17.07
N LEU A 12 -11.89 21.71 -16.68
CA LEU A 12 -13.18 22.40 -16.83
C LEU A 12 -13.38 23.08 -18.20
N PHE A 13 -12.36 23.18 -19.06
CA PHE A 13 -12.42 23.94 -20.32
C PHE A 13 -12.52 23.09 -21.61
N PHE A 14 -12.44 21.75 -21.54
CA PHE A 14 -12.33 20.90 -22.74
C PHE A 14 -13.53 19.99 -23.04
N PHE A 15 -14.70 20.22 -22.45
CA PHE A 15 -15.93 19.55 -22.93
C PHE A 15 -16.63 20.40 -23.99
N PRO A 16 -16.64 20.00 -25.28
CA PRO A 16 -17.47 20.64 -26.27
C PRO A 16 -18.94 20.25 -26.02
N LEU A 17 -19.78 21.27 -25.80
CA LEU A 17 -21.23 21.17 -25.92
C LEU A 17 -21.58 20.76 -27.36
N TYR A 18 -21.91 19.49 -27.58
CA TYR A 18 -22.68 19.06 -28.74
C TYR A 18 -24.14 18.88 -28.31
N SER A 19 -24.90 19.97 -28.42
CA SER A 19 -26.36 19.98 -28.36
C SER A 19 -26.88 19.97 -29.79
N GLN A 20 -27.38 18.83 -30.27
CA GLN A 20 -28.19 18.79 -31.48
C GLN A 20 -29.60 19.27 -31.17
N THR A 21 -29.93 20.45 -31.66
CA THR A 21 -31.31 20.93 -31.85
C THR A 21 -31.72 20.65 -33.29
N GLU A 22 -32.65 19.71 -33.49
CA GLU A 22 -33.56 19.77 -34.64
C GLU A 22 -34.97 20.00 -34.08
N GLN A 23 -35.48 21.20 -34.34
CA GLN A 23 -36.87 21.58 -34.13
C GLN A 23 -37.70 21.09 -35.32
N GLY A 24 -38.70 20.27 -35.04
CA GLY A 24 -39.84 20.02 -35.92
C GLY A 24 -41.12 20.23 -35.12
N GLU A 25 -41.84 21.31 -35.40
CA GLU A 25 -43.17 21.59 -34.87
C GLU A 25 -44.18 20.49 -35.27
N SER A 26 -45.09 20.11 -34.37
CA SER A 26 -46.44 20.67 -34.37
C SER A 26 -47.47 19.85 -33.55
N VAL A 27 -48.44 20.62 -33.06
CA VAL A 27 -49.82 20.27 -32.65
C VAL A 27 -50.08 19.76 -31.22
N ILE A 28 -50.77 20.64 -30.50
CA ILE A 28 -51.47 20.44 -29.21
C ILE A 28 -52.77 19.68 -29.46
N VAL A 29 -53.03 18.61 -28.68
CA VAL A 29 -54.39 18.20 -28.29
C VAL A 29 -54.38 17.80 -26.81
N SER A 30 -55.29 18.42 -26.06
CA SER A 30 -55.58 18.21 -24.65
C SER A 30 -56.53 17.04 -24.46
N GLU A 31 -56.29 16.14 -23.51
CA GLU A 31 -57.32 15.75 -22.52
C GLU A 31 -56.74 14.97 -21.33
N LYS A 32 -57.32 15.25 -20.16
CA LYS A 32 -57.11 14.59 -18.86
C LYS A 32 -57.37 13.08 -18.95
N GLU A 33 -56.57 12.29 -18.24
CA GLU A 33 -57.16 11.35 -17.28
C GLU A 33 -56.14 10.92 -16.21
N THR A 34 -56.60 11.03 -14.97
CA THR A 34 -55.89 10.71 -13.74
C THR A 34 -55.88 9.21 -13.55
N SER A 35 -54.70 8.58 -13.60
CA SER A 35 -54.49 7.21 -13.13
C SER A 35 -53.43 7.24 -12.01
N LEU A 36 -53.88 7.52 -10.79
CA LEU A 36 -53.13 7.18 -9.57
C LEU A 36 -53.08 5.65 -9.48
N LYS A 37 -52.02 5.04 -10.03
CA LYS A 37 -51.66 3.66 -9.68
C LYS A 37 -50.97 3.69 -8.31
N PRO A 38 -51.41 2.87 -7.35
CA PRO A 38 -50.69 2.75 -6.09
C PRO A 38 -49.36 2.04 -6.36
N GLU A 39 -48.29 2.82 -6.24
CA GLU A 39 -46.95 2.37 -5.91
C GLU A 39 -47.02 1.54 -4.62
N GLN A 40 -46.60 0.28 -4.66
CA GLN A 40 -45.92 -0.40 -3.56
C GLN A 40 -45.48 -1.80 -4.01
N ASN A 41 -44.53 -1.82 -4.93
CA ASN A 41 -43.69 -3.00 -5.09
C ASN A 41 -42.78 -3.05 -3.85
N LYS A 42 -43.18 -3.84 -2.83
CA LYS A 42 -42.37 -4.10 -1.64
C LYS A 42 -41.03 -4.66 -2.10
N ARG A 43 -40.01 -3.81 -2.23
CA ARG A 43 -38.64 -4.23 -2.52
C ARG A 43 -38.23 -5.24 -1.44
N LYS A 44 -37.74 -6.40 -1.87
CA LYS A 44 -37.34 -7.48 -0.96
C LYS A 44 -36.26 -6.95 -0.01
N ILE A 45 -36.39 -7.27 1.27
CA ILE A 45 -35.42 -6.88 2.33
C ILE A 45 -34.03 -7.48 2.09
N PHE A 46 -33.94 -8.48 1.20
CA PHE A 46 -32.70 -9.11 0.81
C PHE A 46 -32.74 -9.30 -0.71
N SER A 47 -31.77 -8.73 -1.42
CA SER A 47 -31.57 -9.01 -2.84
C SER A 47 -30.20 -9.65 -3.03
N TRP A 48 -30.23 -10.89 -3.53
CA TRP A 48 -29.03 -11.60 -3.97
C TRP A 48 -28.48 -11.03 -5.30
N TYR A 49 -29.21 -10.11 -5.93
CA TYR A 49 -28.93 -9.58 -7.26
C TYR A 49 -28.92 -8.06 -7.26
N ASN A 50 -28.06 -7.50 -8.12
CA ASN A 50 -27.85 -6.08 -8.38
C ASN A 50 -29.19 -5.35 -8.58
N ASP A 51 -29.74 -4.71 -7.53
CA ASP A 51 -30.99 -3.96 -7.64
C ASP A 51 -30.67 -2.68 -8.42
N PRO A 52 -31.42 -2.35 -9.50
CA PRO A 52 -31.19 -1.14 -10.28
C PRO A 52 -31.17 0.13 -9.42
N THR A 53 -31.86 0.10 -8.29
CA THR A 53 -32.03 1.24 -7.39
C THR A 53 -30.94 1.36 -6.32
N GLY A 54 -30.09 0.34 -6.19
CA GLY A 54 -28.99 0.27 -5.23
C GLY A 54 -29.39 -0.11 -3.79
N PRO A 55 -28.40 -0.24 -2.89
CA PRO A 55 -28.60 -0.80 -1.56
C PRO A 55 -29.43 0.12 -0.65
N ARG A 56 -30.29 -0.49 0.18
CA ARG A 56 -31.12 0.24 1.15
C ARG A 56 -30.30 0.73 2.34
N TYR A 57 -29.42 -0.12 2.87
CA TYR A 57 -28.56 0.19 4.01
C TYR A 57 -27.09 0.11 3.65
N PHE A 58 -26.65 -1.04 3.14
CA PHE A 58 -25.26 -1.28 2.73
C PHE A 58 -25.19 -2.39 1.68
N SER A 59 -24.10 -2.43 0.92
CA SER A 59 -23.75 -3.54 0.05
C SER A 59 -22.42 -4.15 0.45
N ILE A 60 -22.33 -5.47 0.37
CA ILE A 60 -21.07 -6.20 0.43
C ILE A 60 -20.71 -6.53 -1.01
N ASN A 61 -19.47 -6.27 -1.41
CA ASN A 61 -19.01 -6.42 -2.77
C ASN A 61 -17.94 -7.53 -2.83
N PRO A 62 -18.32 -8.81 -2.70
CA PRO A 62 -17.40 -9.93 -2.88
C PRO A 62 -16.94 -10.01 -4.33
N GLY A 63 -15.67 -10.33 -4.54
CA GLY A 63 -15.13 -10.46 -5.88
C GLY A 63 -13.67 -10.90 -5.90
N VAL A 64 -13.04 -10.63 -7.03
CA VAL A 64 -11.63 -10.88 -7.26
C VAL A 64 -10.97 -9.55 -7.60
N GLN A 65 -9.78 -9.33 -7.06
CA GLN A 65 -8.97 -8.15 -7.36
C GLN A 65 -7.56 -8.57 -7.76
N PHE A 66 -7.01 -7.89 -8.76
CA PHE A 66 -5.59 -7.82 -9.02
C PHE A 66 -5.08 -6.52 -8.42
N LEU A 67 -4.16 -6.59 -7.46
CA LEU A 67 -3.52 -5.43 -6.84
C LEU A 67 -2.06 -5.38 -7.25
N SER A 68 -1.64 -4.27 -7.87
CA SER A 68 -0.24 -3.92 -8.00
C SER A 68 0.15 -2.79 -7.06
N SER A 69 1.11 -3.05 -6.18
CA SER A 69 1.45 -2.21 -5.05
C SER A 69 2.92 -1.81 -5.03
N SER A 70 3.16 -0.70 -4.32
CA SER A 70 4.49 -0.23 -3.98
C SER A 70 4.45 0.34 -2.56
N LEU A 71 5.54 0.16 -1.83
CA LEU A 71 5.71 0.64 -0.46
C LEU A 71 6.97 1.49 -0.41
N THR A 72 6.83 2.76 -0.08
CA THR A 72 7.97 3.65 0.16
C THR A 72 8.05 3.96 1.64
N ILE A 73 9.22 3.74 2.23
CA ILE A 73 9.53 4.09 3.60
C ILE A 73 10.68 5.08 3.58
N THR A 74 10.45 6.27 4.13
CA THR A 74 11.45 7.32 4.22
C THR A 74 11.80 7.52 5.69
N SER A 75 13.06 7.27 6.04
CA SER A 75 13.64 7.58 7.34
C SER A 75 14.40 8.91 7.28
N PRO A 76 14.83 9.48 8.42
CA PRO A 76 15.68 10.66 8.43
C PRO A 76 17.03 10.49 7.72
N TYR A 77 17.54 9.26 7.61
CA TYR A 77 18.90 8.96 7.14
C TYR A 77 18.96 8.05 5.90
N GLY A 78 17.82 7.66 5.36
CA GLY A 78 17.75 6.68 4.27
C GLY A 78 16.33 6.44 3.77
N LYS A 79 16.22 5.77 2.63
CA LYS A 79 14.93 5.52 1.97
C LYS A 79 14.91 4.10 1.41
N ALA A 80 13.82 3.40 1.64
CA ALA A 80 13.52 2.11 1.02
C ALA A 80 12.31 2.28 0.11
N SER A 81 12.42 1.84 -1.15
CA SER A 81 11.29 1.78 -2.08
C SER A 81 11.10 0.34 -2.51
N MET A 82 10.07 -0.30 -1.99
CA MET A 82 9.70 -1.67 -2.29
C MET A 82 8.68 -1.69 -3.43
N ALA A 83 8.86 -2.65 -4.34
CA ALA A 83 7.93 -2.94 -5.41
C ALA A 83 7.67 -4.44 -5.49
N GLU A 84 6.59 -4.80 -6.17
CA GLU A 84 6.26 -6.19 -6.44
C GLU A 84 7.28 -6.86 -7.37
N GLU A 85 7.36 -8.17 -7.21
CA GLU A 85 8.05 -9.03 -8.15
C GLU A 85 7.17 -9.27 -9.36
N ARG A 86 7.59 -8.71 -10.50
CA ARG A 86 7.09 -8.99 -11.85
C ARG A 86 5.58 -9.35 -11.90
N ASN A 87 4.67 -8.38 -11.78
CA ASN A 87 3.22 -8.48 -12.11
C ASN A 87 2.65 -9.92 -12.17
N SER A 88 2.88 -10.73 -11.13
CA SER A 88 2.55 -12.14 -11.17
C SER A 88 1.06 -12.21 -10.88
N VAL A 89 0.28 -12.63 -11.88
CA VAL A 89 -1.19 -12.70 -11.75
C VAL A 89 -1.56 -13.55 -10.54
N ASP A 90 -0.83 -14.64 -10.28
CA ASP A 90 -1.13 -15.55 -9.17
C ASP A 90 -0.86 -14.93 -7.79
N GLU A 91 0.19 -14.12 -7.65
CA GLU A 91 0.55 -13.51 -6.35
C GLU A 91 -0.23 -12.23 -6.07
N ASN A 92 -0.59 -11.49 -7.13
CA ASN A 92 -1.28 -10.20 -7.05
C ASN A 92 -2.80 -10.35 -7.09
N THR A 93 -3.32 -11.54 -7.38
CA THR A 93 -4.75 -11.81 -7.34
C THR A 93 -5.19 -12.22 -5.93
N SER A 94 -6.16 -11.50 -5.38
CA SER A 94 -6.76 -11.81 -4.08
C SER A 94 -8.27 -11.68 -4.13
N PHE A 95 -8.96 -12.25 -3.14
CA PHE A 95 -10.37 -11.97 -2.94
C PHE A 95 -10.58 -10.51 -2.51
N LEU A 96 -11.61 -9.90 -3.07
CA LEU A 96 -12.10 -8.58 -2.72
C LEU A 96 -13.27 -8.73 -1.73
N TYR A 97 -13.24 -7.95 -0.66
CA TYR A 97 -14.36 -7.80 0.29
C TYR A 97 -14.49 -6.33 0.68
N ASP A 98 -15.19 -5.56 -0.16
CA ASP A 98 -15.51 -4.17 0.11
C ASP A 98 -16.91 -4.05 0.70
N LEU A 99 -17.07 -3.13 1.64
CA LEU A 99 -18.36 -2.75 2.21
C LEU A 99 -18.67 -1.31 1.80
N LYS A 100 -19.84 -1.11 1.22
CA LYS A 100 -20.30 0.20 0.74
C LYS A 100 -21.60 0.57 1.45
N SER A 101 -21.72 1.79 1.95
CA SER A 101 -22.99 2.28 2.51
C SER A 101 -24.01 2.54 1.41
N LYS A 102 -25.27 2.81 1.80
CA LYS A 102 -26.23 3.44 0.89
C LYS A 102 -25.66 4.71 0.27
N GLU A 103 -26.15 5.00 -0.93
CA GLU A 103 -25.77 6.19 -1.68
C GLU A 103 -26.67 7.37 -1.30
N TRP A 104 -26.06 8.53 -1.11
CA TRP A 104 -26.75 9.80 -0.97
C TRP A 104 -26.53 10.60 -2.24
N GLN A 105 -27.48 10.50 -3.18
CA GLN A 105 -27.49 11.32 -4.38
C GLN A 105 -27.81 12.77 -4.01
N LEU A 106 -26.90 13.70 -4.32
CA LEU A 106 -27.05 15.11 -3.96
C LEU A 106 -27.42 15.98 -5.17
N GLY A 107 -27.07 15.54 -6.38
CA GLY A 107 -27.51 16.14 -7.64
C GLY A 107 -27.79 15.08 -8.69
N GLU A 108 -28.02 15.48 -9.93
CA GLU A 108 -28.39 14.52 -10.99
C GLU A 108 -27.26 13.50 -11.31
N TYR A 109 -26.01 13.97 -11.28
CA TYR A 109 -24.83 13.20 -11.66
C TYR A 109 -23.76 13.13 -10.57
N TRP A 110 -24.09 13.39 -9.31
CA TRP A 110 -23.13 13.28 -8.23
C TRP A 110 -23.77 12.97 -6.87
N GLY A 111 -22.98 12.34 -6.02
CA GLY A 111 -23.41 11.96 -4.68
C GLY A 111 -22.26 11.58 -3.77
N LEU A 112 -22.62 11.04 -2.61
CA LEU A 112 -21.72 10.62 -1.55
C LEU A 112 -22.05 9.19 -1.11
N PHE A 113 -21.05 8.40 -0.73
CA PHE A 113 -21.22 7.20 0.08
C PHE A 113 -19.99 6.95 0.96
N ILE A 114 -20.07 5.98 1.87
CA ILE A 114 -18.95 5.52 2.68
C ILE A 114 -18.47 4.17 2.14
N LEU A 115 -17.17 4.07 1.89
CA LEU A 115 -16.49 2.85 1.45
C LEU A 115 -15.57 2.34 2.55
N ASN A 116 -15.74 1.09 2.96
CA ASN A 116 -14.70 0.34 3.65
C ASN A 116 -14.02 -0.61 2.67
N ARG A 117 -12.71 -0.43 2.49
CA ARG A 117 -11.88 -1.16 1.54
C ARG A 117 -10.78 -1.90 2.27
N ASN A 118 -10.63 -3.18 1.95
CA ASN A 118 -9.63 -4.06 2.57
C ASN A 118 -8.72 -4.63 1.49
N ALA A 119 -7.41 -4.58 1.72
CA ALA A 119 -6.45 -5.17 0.79
C ALA A 119 -5.22 -5.72 1.52
N LYS A 120 -4.58 -6.70 0.88
CA LYS A 120 -3.33 -7.31 1.28
C LYS A 120 -2.32 -7.06 0.18
N PHE A 121 -1.08 -6.74 0.56
CA PHE A 121 0.00 -6.49 -0.38
C PHE A 121 1.27 -7.27 0.01
N ARG A 122 2.14 -7.50 -0.97
CA ARG A 122 3.43 -8.15 -0.80
C ARG A 122 4.41 -7.59 -1.84
N ASN A 123 5.51 -7.00 -1.38
CA ASN A 123 6.59 -6.49 -2.22
C ASN A 123 7.88 -7.24 -1.89
N SER A 124 8.46 -7.95 -2.85
CA SER A 124 9.70 -8.74 -2.70
C SER A 124 10.91 -8.14 -3.40
N ARG A 125 10.78 -6.97 -4.05
CA ARG A 125 11.90 -6.29 -4.70
C ARG A 125 12.02 -4.85 -4.26
N GLN A 126 13.20 -4.27 -4.51
CA GLN A 126 13.49 -2.87 -4.20
C GLN A 126 13.88 -2.10 -5.45
N VAL A 127 13.30 -0.90 -5.58
CA VAL A 127 13.68 0.06 -6.61
C VAL A 127 14.84 0.89 -6.08
N ILE A 128 16.04 0.61 -6.58
CA ILE A 128 17.28 1.31 -6.20
C ILE A 128 17.71 2.27 -7.29
N GLN A 129 18.34 3.39 -6.92
CA GLN A 129 18.98 4.30 -7.84
C GLN A 129 20.46 3.90 -8.00
N LEU A 130 20.76 3.17 -9.06
CA LEU A 130 22.13 3.00 -9.51
C LEU A 130 22.64 4.37 -9.97
N THR A 131 23.73 4.83 -9.35
CA THR A 131 24.47 5.99 -9.85
C THR A 131 25.14 5.54 -11.15
N PRO A 132 24.76 6.08 -12.31
CA PRO A 132 25.33 5.63 -13.57
C PRO A 132 26.82 5.97 -13.61
N ALA A 133 27.67 4.97 -13.82
CA ALA A 133 29.10 5.21 -14.09
C ALA A 133 29.32 5.81 -15.50
N THR A 134 28.30 5.82 -16.36
CA THR A 134 28.32 6.37 -17.72
C THR A 134 26.90 6.66 -18.22
N ASP A 135 26.79 7.65 -19.10
CA ASP A 135 25.63 8.50 -19.39
C ASP A 135 24.26 7.85 -19.72
N SER A 136 23.21 8.57 -19.32
CA SER A 136 21.91 8.73 -20.03
C SER A 136 20.72 7.78 -19.82
N ASN A 137 20.63 7.05 -18.71
CA ASN A 137 19.34 6.48 -18.28
C ASN A 137 19.06 6.87 -16.84
N SER A 138 17.81 7.22 -16.53
CA SER A 138 17.35 7.40 -15.14
C SER A 138 17.56 6.07 -14.42
N GLY A 139 18.71 5.89 -13.77
CA GLY A 139 19.24 4.61 -13.28
C GLY A 139 18.47 3.98 -12.13
N ARG A 140 17.14 3.95 -12.17
CA ARG A 140 16.29 3.25 -11.21
C ARG A 140 16.05 1.84 -11.71
N GLU A 141 16.57 0.86 -10.98
CA GLU A 141 16.41 -0.55 -11.31
C GLU A 141 15.63 -1.27 -10.20
N ASN A 142 14.75 -2.20 -10.59
CA ASN A 142 14.03 -3.06 -9.66
C ASN A 142 14.84 -4.32 -9.37
N VAL A 143 15.61 -4.28 -8.28
CA VAL A 143 16.58 -5.30 -7.90
C VAL A 143 16.03 -6.18 -6.78
N ASP A 144 16.27 -7.48 -6.89
CA ASP A 144 16.00 -8.43 -5.82
C ASP A 144 17.18 -8.43 -4.84
N LEU A 145 17.07 -7.61 -3.79
CA LEU A 145 18.03 -7.57 -2.67
C LEU A 145 17.71 -8.62 -1.61
N LYS A 146 16.87 -9.61 -1.91
CA LYS A 146 16.33 -10.58 -0.96
C LYS A 146 15.68 -9.90 0.24
N THR A 147 14.95 -8.82 -0.03
CA THR A 147 14.15 -8.06 0.94
C THR A 147 12.69 -8.34 0.66
N GLN A 148 11.86 -8.43 1.69
CA GLN A 148 10.45 -8.70 1.49
C GLN A 148 9.62 -7.96 2.51
N THR A 149 8.61 -7.24 2.04
CA THR A 149 7.61 -6.57 2.88
C THR A 149 6.23 -7.06 2.50
N PHE A 150 5.38 -7.27 3.48
CA PHE A 150 4.00 -7.68 3.27
C PHE A 150 3.13 -7.07 4.34
N GLY A 151 1.84 -6.98 4.05
CA GLY A 151 0.94 -6.32 4.97
C GLY A 151 -0.50 -6.33 4.52
N THR A 152 -1.32 -5.70 5.35
CA THR A 152 -2.73 -5.48 5.10
C THR A 152 -3.09 -4.06 5.45
N TYR A 153 -3.98 -3.46 4.68
CA TYR A 153 -4.62 -2.21 5.04
C TYR A 153 -6.13 -2.29 4.91
N SER A 154 -6.83 -1.60 5.81
CA SER A 154 -8.26 -1.38 5.79
C SER A 154 -8.51 0.11 5.85
N MET A 155 -9.25 0.66 4.92
CA MET A 155 -9.55 2.09 4.82
C MET A 155 -11.04 2.31 4.97
N VAL A 156 -11.44 3.39 5.64
CA VAL A 156 -12.82 3.88 5.69
C VAL A 156 -12.81 5.28 5.10
N LEU A 157 -13.54 5.43 4.00
CA LEU A 157 -13.45 6.59 3.12
C LEU A 157 -14.86 7.14 2.85
N PRO A 158 -15.17 8.39 3.21
CA PRO A 158 -16.21 9.12 2.51
C PRO A 158 -15.77 9.33 1.05
N VAL A 159 -16.60 8.90 0.12
CA VAL A 159 -16.37 8.95 -1.32
C VAL A 159 -17.37 9.91 -1.93
N LEU A 160 -16.88 10.92 -2.63
CA LEU A 160 -17.65 11.70 -3.58
C LEU A 160 -17.57 11.00 -4.94
N TYR A 161 -18.71 10.80 -5.60
CA TYR A 161 -18.74 10.18 -6.92
C TYR A 161 -19.49 11.03 -7.93
N LEU A 162 -19.08 10.88 -9.19
CA LEU A 162 -19.79 11.34 -10.38
C LEU A 162 -20.46 10.13 -11.04
N GLY A 163 -21.75 10.24 -11.32
CA GLY A 163 -22.61 9.17 -11.83
C GLY A 163 -24.04 9.31 -11.30
N LYS A 164 -24.98 8.67 -11.99
CA LYS A 164 -26.36 8.54 -11.50
C LYS A 164 -26.40 7.50 -10.37
N ALA A 165 -27.27 7.71 -9.40
CA ALA A 165 -27.51 6.72 -8.34
C ALA A 165 -27.98 5.38 -8.92
N GLY A 166 -27.70 4.30 -8.19
CA GLY A 166 -28.10 2.95 -8.58
C GLY A 166 -27.04 2.23 -9.42
N ASN A 167 -27.05 0.91 -9.37
CA ASN A 167 -25.89 0.10 -9.73
C ASN A 167 -25.67 -0.12 -11.23
N GLU A 168 -26.54 0.43 -12.08
CA GLU A 168 -26.45 0.29 -13.55
C GLU A 168 -25.67 1.41 -14.23
N SER A 169 -25.23 2.42 -13.48
CA SER A 169 -24.50 3.56 -14.03
C SER A 169 -22.99 3.44 -13.82
N PHE A 170 -22.22 3.92 -14.80
CA PHE A 170 -20.78 4.11 -14.62
C PHE A 170 -20.53 5.15 -13.51
N ARG A 171 -19.43 5.01 -12.78
CA ARG A 171 -19.09 5.91 -11.67
C ARG A 171 -17.62 6.23 -11.63
N ILE A 172 -17.31 7.48 -11.34
CA ILE A 172 -15.95 7.92 -11.03
C ILE A 172 -15.98 8.45 -9.61
N GLY A 173 -15.17 7.88 -8.72
CA GLY A 173 -15.17 8.25 -7.30
C GLY A 173 -13.81 8.67 -6.79
N LEU A 174 -13.84 9.61 -5.85
CA LEU A 174 -12.68 10.03 -5.08
C LEU A 174 -13.05 10.02 -3.59
N GLY A 175 -12.29 9.28 -2.79
CA GLY A 175 -12.44 9.21 -1.35
C GLY A 175 -11.17 9.59 -0.61
N MET A 176 -11.33 10.25 0.53
CA MET A 176 -10.26 10.57 1.45
C MET A 176 -10.71 10.29 2.88
N GLY A 177 -9.91 9.56 3.64
CA GLY A 177 -10.29 9.15 4.99
C GLY A 177 -9.14 8.57 5.79
N VAL A 178 -9.48 7.62 6.65
CA VAL A 178 -8.54 7.01 7.59
C VAL A 178 -8.53 5.50 7.46
N GLY A 179 -7.42 4.88 7.83
CA GLY A 179 -7.25 3.45 7.72
C GLY A 179 -6.34 2.86 8.78
N LYS A 180 -6.50 1.56 8.95
CA LYS A 180 -5.60 0.69 9.71
C LYS A 180 -4.62 0.05 8.76
N VAL A 181 -3.34 0.07 9.11
CA VAL A 181 -2.26 -0.52 8.33
C VAL A 181 -1.42 -1.40 9.24
N ASN A 182 -1.05 -2.57 8.73
CA ASN A 182 -0.06 -3.46 9.32
C ASN A 182 0.95 -3.82 8.23
N VAL A 183 2.21 -3.45 8.42
CA VAL A 183 3.33 -3.72 7.50
C VAL A 183 4.41 -4.46 8.26
N GLN A 184 4.89 -5.57 7.72
CA GLN A 184 5.96 -6.37 8.28
C GLN A 184 6.95 -6.79 7.19
N GLY A 185 8.21 -6.97 7.55
CA GLY A 185 9.23 -7.48 6.63
C GLY A 185 10.61 -6.87 6.82
N THR A 186 11.40 -6.87 5.74
CA THR A 186 12.76 -6.34 5.69
C THR A 186 12.97 -5.46 4.47
N ALA A 187 13.85 -4.47 4.59
CA ALA A 187 14.23 -3.55 3.52
C ALA A 187 15.67 -3.05 3.68
N ASP A 188 16.37 -2.84 2.58
CA ASP A 188 17.57 -2.01 2.56
C ASP A 188 17.17 -0.52 2.46
N PHE A 189 17.71 0.30 3.36
CA PHE A 189 17.51 1.76 3.41
C PHE A 189 18.69 2.53 2.77
N ASN A 190 19.72 1.80 2.33
CA ASN A 190 20.96 2.32 1.77
C ASN A 190 21.03 2.18 0.24
N ASP A 191 19.87 2.15 -0.43
CA ASP A 191 19.78 2.17 -1.90
C ASP A 191 20.53 1.03 -2.61
N GLY A 192 20.53 -0.17 -2.01
CA GLY A 192 21.24 -1.35 -2.54
C GLY A 192 22.73 -1.40 -2.18
N LEU A 193 23.24 -0.41 -1.46
CA LEU A 193 24.60 -0.40 -0.91
C LEU A 193 24.66 -0.97 0.51
N GLY A 194 23.57 -1.57 1.02
CA GLY A 194 23.50 -2.09 2.38
C GLY A 194 24.69 -2.97 2.74
N LEU A 195 25.05 -3.95 1.91
CA LEU A 195 26.21 -4.81 2.18
C LEU A 195 27.52 -4.02 2.33
N PHE A 196 27.80 -3.11 1.39
CA PHE A 196 29.03 -2.31 1.39
C PHE A 196 29.05 -1.33 2.56
N ALA A 197 27.97 -0.59 2.79
CA ALA A 197 27.88 0.39 3.86
C ALA A 197 28.03 -0.27 5.24
N ASN A 198 27.39 -1.44 5.44
CA ASN A 198 27.55 -2.21 6.67
C ASN A 198 28.95 -2.80 6.82
N ALA A 199 29.59 -3.28 5.74
CA ALA A 199 30.97 -3.75 5.80
C ALA A 199 31.95 -2.62 6.13
N VAL A 200 31.76 -1.40 5.59
CA VAL A 200 32.56 -0.22 5.94
C VAL A 200 32.33 0.19 7.40
N ALA A 201 31.07 0.24 7.85
CA ALA A 201 30.72 0.55 9.23
C ALA A 201 31.38 -0.44 10.20
N PHE A 202 31.30 -1.75 9.91
CA PHE A 202 31.95 -2.78 10.69
C PHE A 202 33.48 -2.60 10.70
N ASN A 203 34.13 -2.44 9.54
CA ASN A 203 35.59 -2.34 9.47
C ASN A 203 36.18 -1.00 9.94
N SER A 204 35.34 -0.01 10.27
CA SER A 204 35.80 1.26 10.86
C SER A 204 36.31 1.11 12.31
N GLY A 205 35.95 0.02 12.99
CA GLY A 205 36.40 -0.27 14.36
C GLY A 205 37.83 -0.84 14.43
N ARG A 206 38.56 -0.48 15.49
CA ARG A 206 39.94 -0.93 15.71
C ARG A 206 39.99 -2.32 16.36
N THR A 207 39.11 -2.57 17.31
CA THR A 207 38.93 -3.87 17.98
C THR A 207 37.65 -4.55 17.51
N LEU A 208 37.50 -5.86 17.69
CA LEU A 208 36.27 -6.57 17.30
C LEU A 208 35.03 -5.98 17.97
N ASP A 209 35.14 -5.62 19.25
CA ASP A 209 34.07 -4.97 20.01
C ASP A 209 33.68 -3.63 19.38
N ASP A 210 34.66 -2.78 19.01
CA ASP A 210 34.39 -1.53 18.30
C ASP A 210 33.70 -1.76 16.96
N LYS A 211 34.09 -2.82 16.22
CA LYS A 211 33.50 -3.16 14.92
C LYS A 211 32.02 -3.53 15.07
N ILE A 212 31.70 -4.37 16.06
CA ILE A 212 30.34 -4.82 16.39
C ILE A 212 29.50 -3.62 16.84
N GLU A 213 30.05 -2.77 17.71
CA GLU A 213 29.38 -1.58 18.23
C GLU A 213 29.09 -0.55 17.13
N ASN A 214 30.05 -0.30 16.24
CA ASN A 214 29.88 0.62 15.11
C ASN A 214 28.79 0.14 14.15
N LEU A 215 28.75 -1.15 13.85
CA LEU A 215 27.69 -1.72 13.02
C LEU A 215 26.31 -1.60 13.70
N GLY A 216 26.24 -1.84 15.02
CA GLY A 216 25.03 -1.67 15.80
C GLY A 216 24.44 -0.27 15.75
N ARG A 217 25.30 0.73 15.98
CA ARG A 217 24.94 2.15 15.89
C ARG A 217 24.55 2.53 14.47
N PHE A 218 25.29 2.06 13.47
CA PHE A 218 24.97 2.31 12.06
C PHE A 218 23.59 1.72 11.69
N SER A 219 23.29 0.50 12.14
CA SER A 219 21.98 -0.13 11.93
C SER A 219 20.84 0.65 12.60
N LEU A 220 21.06 1.15 13.83
CA LEU A 220 20.11 2.04 14.53
C LEU A 220 19.83 3.35 13.78
N LEU A 221 20.82 3.91 13.10
CA LEU A 221 20.66 5.15 12.36
C LEU A 221 19.98 4.93 11.00
N THR A 222 20.38 3.88 10.27
CA THR A 222 19.96 3.67 8.88
C THR A 222 18.66 2.89 8.75
N SER A 223 18.53 1.78 9.48
CA SER A 223 17.30 0.98 9.48
C SER A 223 16.29 1.44 10.53
N GLY A 224 16.80 2.02 11.62
CA GLY A 224 16.06 2.50 12.78
C GLY A 224 15.06 1.51 13.36
N ASN A 225 14.20 2.06 14.22
CA ASN A 225 13.25 1.33 15.03
C ASN A 225 11.82 1.73 14.64
N ILE A 226 11.45 1.45 13.39
CA ILE A 226 10.11 1.80 12.87
C ILE A 226 8.99 1.16 13.72
N ASP A 227 9.29 0.02 14.34
CA ASP A 227 8.43 -0.72 15.25
C ASP A 227 8.41 -0.19 16.69
N GLY A 228 9.39 0.63 17.07
CA GLY A 228 9.49 1.21 18.42
C GLY A 228 9.82 0.16 19.48
N ASP A 229 10.48 -0.94 19.11
CA ASP A 229 10.91 -2.03 19.98
C ASP A 229 12.08 -1.60 20.87
N PRO A 230 11.87 -1.38 22.18
CA PRO A 230 12.92 -0.89 23.07
C PRO A 230 13.99 -1.95 23.34
N TYR A 231 13.66 -3.25 23.26
CA TYR A 231 14.62 -4.32 23.50
C TYR A 231 15.62 -4.41 22.36
N ARG A 232 15.13 -4.38 21.12
CA ARG A 232 16.01 -4.30 19.94
C ARG A 232 16.89 -3.06 20.00
N ALA A 233 16.33 -1.89 20.32
CA ALA A 233 17.10 -0.66 20.43
C ALA A 233 18.18 -0.71 21.52
N TYR A 234 17.87 -1.32 22.66
CA TYR A 234 18.83 -1.55 23.74
C TYR A 234 19.96 -2.49 23.32
N LEU A 235 19.63 -3.63 22.70
CA LEU A 235 20.63 -4.58 22.19
C LEU A 235 21.53 -3.93 21.15
N LEU A 236 20.95 -3.19 20.20
CA LEU A 236 21.72 -2.55 19.13
C LEU A 236 22.65 -1.44 19.64
N SER A 237 22.29 -0.77 20.73
CA SER A 237 23.11 0.32 21.31
C SER A 237 24.20 -0.17 22.25
N ASN A 238 24.23 -1.46 22.58
CA ASN A 238 25.22 -2.09 23.48
C ASN A 238 25.66 -3.45 22.93
N LEU A 239 25.76 -3.56 21.61
CA LEU A 239 25.85 -4.81 20.86
C LEU A 239 27.12 -5.61 21.22
N SER A 240 28.21 -4.88 21.53
CA SER A 240 29.51 -5.42 21.90
C SER A 240 29.61 -5.89 23.37
N THR A 241 28.61 -5.61 24.20
CA THR A 241 28.70 -5.87 25.65
C THR A 241 28.01 -7.18 26.05
N GLY A 242 28.70 -7.99 26.87
CA GLY A 242 28.18 -9.27 27.36
C GLY A 242 27.76 -10.20 26.22
N ASN A 243 26.60 -10.85 26.36
CA ASN A 243 26.04 -11.75 25.34
C ASN A 243 24.99 -11.06 24.45
N ASN A 244 25.05 -9.73 24.30
CA ASN A 244 24.00 -8.98 23.59
C ASN A 244 23.93 -9.31 22.10
N LEU A 245 25.08 -9.59 21.45
CA LEU A 245 25.12 -10.00 20.05
C LEU A 245 24.45 -11.37 19.83
N GLU A 246 24.76 -12.34 20.69
CA GLU A 246 24.12 -13.66 20.68
C GLU A 246 22.61 -13.53 20.95
N LEU A 247 22.23 -12.74 21.95
CA LEU A 247 20.84 -12.48 22.32
C LEU A 247 20.06 -11.80 21.20
N LEU A 248 20.68 -10.89 20.44
CA LEU A 248 20.08 -10.31 19.24
C LEU A 248 19.82 -11.37 18.16
N GLY A 249 20.74 -12.33 17.99
CA GLY A 249 20.56 -13.47 17.09
C GLY A 249 19.35 -14.32 17.48
N VAL A 250 19.26 -14.72 18.75
CA VAL A 250 18.10 -15.46 19.29
C VAL A 250 16.82 -14.64 19.12
N TYR A 251 16.86 -13.36 19.46
CA TYR A 251 15.71 -12.47 19.40
C TYR A 251 15.14 -12.38 17.98
N SER A 252 16.03 -12.20 16.99
CA SER A 252 15.66 -12.11 15.58
C SER A 252 15.05 -13.41 15.05
N LEU A 253 15.57 -14.57 15.48
CA LEU A 253 15.02 -15.89 15.16
C LEU A 253 13.62 -16.09 15.76
N LEU A 254 13.46 -15.79 17.05
CA LEU A 254 12.18 -15.98 17.76
C LEU A 254 11.07 -15.08 17.24
N LYS A 255 11.40 -13.86 16.82
CA LYS A 255 10.44 -12.92 16.25
C LYS A 255 10.06 -13.25 14.81
N GLY A 256 10.79 -14.15 14.15
CA GLY A 256 10.58 -14.44 12.73
C GLY A 256 10.84 -13.24 11.84
N ASP A 257 11.73 -12.33 12.29
CA ASP A 257 11.97 -11.03 11.65
C ASP A 257 12.69 -11.16 10.29
N LEU A 258 13.24 -12.34 10.03
CA LEU A 258 13.97 -12.68 8.82
C LEU A 258 13.22 -13.81 8.13
N SER A 259 12.66 -13.55 6.95
CA SER A 259 12.34 -14.66 6.06
C SER A 259 13.64 -15.41 5.79
N THR A 260 13.62 -16.73 5.74
CA THR A 260 14.82 -17.57 5.57
C THR A 260 15.64 -17.24 4.32
N GLY A 261 15.08 -16.48 3.37
CA GLY A 261 15.78 -15.95 2.19
C GLY A 261 16.48 -14.59 2.39
N SER A 262 16.32 -13.92 3.53
CA SER A 262 16.81 -12.55 3.73
C SER A 262 18.27 -12.45 4.17
N ILE A 263 18.94 -13.56 4.45
CA ILE A 263 20.37 -13.57 4.77
C ILE A 263 21.15 -13.68 3.46
N GLU A 264 21.95 -12.67 3.18
CA GLU A 264 22.83 -12.66 2.04
C GLU A 264 24.05 -13.54 2.36
N PRO A 265 24.32 -14.65 1.64
CA PRO A 265 25.42 -15.56 1.96
C PRO A 265 26.79 -14.84 2.00
N LEU A 266 26.93 -13.80 1.19
CA LEU A 266 28.14 -12.97 1.15
C LEU A 266 28.35 -12.19 2.45
N SER A 267 27.30 -11.69 3.10
CA SER A 267 27.44 -10.98 4.38
C SER A 267 27.93 -11.91 5.48
N TYR A 268 27.43 -13.14 5.52
CA TYR A 268 27.89 -14.17 6.45
C TYR A 268 29.39 -14.45 6.28
N LEU A 269 29.86 -14.63 5.03
CA LEU A 269 31.27 -14.87 4.74
C LEU A 269 32.16 -13.68 5.12
N ILE A 270 31.72 -12.44 4.85
CA ILE A 270 32.46 -11.22 5.23
C ILE A 270 32.65 -11.16 6.74
N TYR A 271 31.58 -11.35 7.53
CA TYR A 271 31.67 -11.26 8.98
C TYR A 271 32.40 -12.46 9.60
N ALA A 272 32.20 -13.67 9.08
CA ALA A 272 32.95 -14.85 9.51
C ALA A 272 34.46 -14.68 9.30
N GLY A 273 34.86 -14.16 8.13
CA GLY A 273 36.26 -13.88 7.82
C GLY A 273 36.82 -12.73 8.67
N ALA A 274 36.08 -11.64 8.81
CA ALA A 274 36.54 -10.47 9.57
C ALA A 274 36.61 -10.70 11.09
N ALA A 275 35.85 -11.68 11.61
CA ALA A 275 35.85 -12.07 13.02
C ALA A 275 36.96 -13.07 13.37
N ASN A 276 37.72 -13.62 12.42
CA ASN A 276 38.83 -14.56 12.66
C ASN A 276 38.48 -15.73 13.61
N GLY A 277 37.25 -16.23 13.57
CA GLY A 277 36.79 -17.33 14.43
C GLY A 277 36.47 -16.95 15.88
N GLN A 278 36.44 -15.66 16.21
CA GLN A 278 36.12 -15.17 17.57
C GLN A 278 34.61 -15.10 17.85
N LEU A 279 33.77 -15.23 16.81
CA LEU A 279 32.31 -15.18 16.92
C LEU A 279 31.70 -16.55 16.62
N SER A 280 30.66 -16.89 17.37
CA SER A 280 29.81 -18.04 17.11
C SER A 280 28.98 -17.85 15.83
N ALA A 281 28.44 -18.96 15.30
CA ALA A 281 27.57 -18.90 14.13
C ALA A 281 26.31 -18.03 14.35
N LEU A 282 25.79 -18.01 15.58
CA LEU A 282 24.62 -17.21 15.94
C LEU A 282 24.93 -15.71 16.01
N GLU A 283 26.13 -15.35 16.45
CA GLU A 283 26.61 -13.97 16.45
C GLU A 283 26.89 -13.47 15.03
N ILE A 284 27.51 -14.28 14.19
CA ILE A 284 27.71 -13.97 12.76
C ILE A 284 26.35 -13.81 12.08
N TYR A 285 25.39 -14.69 12.38
CA TYR A 285 24.02 -14.57 11.91
C TYR A 285 23.38 -13.24 12.32
N ALA A 286 23.55 -12.82 13.58
CA ALA A 286 23.05 -11.55 14.07
C ALA A 286 23.65 -10.38 13.29
N LEU A 287 24.97 -10.34 13.08
CA LEU A 287 25.64 -9.30 12.27
C LEU A 287 25.14 -9.29 10.82
N SER A 288 24.99 -10.47 10.20
CA SER A 288 24.44 -10.61 8.85
C SER A 288 23.02 -10.05 8.72
N SER A 289 22.20 -10.17 9.77
CA SER A 289 20.83 -9.66 9.78
C SER A 289 20.75 -8.13 9.85
N LEU A 290 21.74 -7.47 10.45
CA LEU A 290 21.81 -6.00 10.55
C LEU A 290 21.96 -5.33 9.19
N GLY A 291 22.41 -6.10 8.19
CA GLY A 291 22.51 -5.67 6.79
C GLY A 291 21.20 -5.15 6.21
N LYS A 292 20.06 -5.61 6.75
CA LYS A 292 18.72 -5.24 6.29
C LYS A 292 17.91 -4.68 7.45
N GLY A 293 17.25 -3.58 7.18
CA GLY A 293 16.36 -2.98 8.14
C GLY A 293 15.10 -3.79 8.35
N ARG A 294 14.70 -3.94 9.61
CA ARG A 294 13.43 -4.56 9.97
C ARG A 294 12.31 -3.53 9.83
N ILE A 295 11.20 -4.00 9.27
CA ILE A 295 9.95 -3.25 9.17
C ILE A 295 8.90 -4.00 9.96
N ASN A 296 8.34 -3.36 10.97
CA ASN A 296 7.15 -3.85 11.67
C ASN A 296 6.33 -2.66 12.15
N SER A 297 5.52 -2.10 11.26
CA SER A 297 4.72 -0.91 11.55
C SER A 297 3.24 -1.24 11.61
N LYS A 298 2.58 -0.77 12.67
CA LYS A 298 1.13 -0.94 12.89
C LYS A 298 0.55 0.39 13.31
N THR A 299 -0.42 0.88 12.54
CA THR A 299 -1.15 2.11 12.86
C THR A 299 -2.64 1.93 12.59
N ASN A 300 -3.48 2.60 13.39
CA ASN A 300 -4.93 2.64 13.20
C ASN A 300 -5.40 3.98 12.59
N LEU A 301 -4.50 4.94 12.39
CA LEU A 301 -4.80 6.31 12.00
C LEU A 301 -3.99 6.73 10.75
N ALA A 302 -3.80 5.80 9.82
CA ALA A 302 -3.19 6.16 8.55
C ALA A 302 -4.15 7.02 7.73
N LYS A 303 -3.65 8.11 7.15
CA LYS A 303 -4.43 8.89 6.18
C LYS A 303 -4.53 8.07 4.91
N SER A 304 -5.62 8.17 4.18
CA SER A 304 -5.85 7.33 3.00
C SER A 304 -6.58 8.12 1.93
N PHE A 305 -6.24 7.85 0.67
CA PHE A 305 -6.99 8.34 -0.47
C PHE A 305 -7.24 7.20 -1.45
N TYR A 306 -8.31 7.31 -2.22
CA TYR A 306 -8.70 6.29 -3.17
C TYR A 306 -9.49 6.91 -4.31
N PHE A 307 -8.99 6.74 -5.52
CA PHE A 307 -9.67 7.10 -6.75
C PHE A 307 -10.10 5.82 -7.45
N PHE A 308 -11.30 5.80 -8.04
CA PHE A 308 -11.73 4.66 -8.83
C PHE A 308 -12.65 5.04 -9.98
N TRP A 309 -12.74 4.14 -10.94
CA TRP A 309 -13.68 4.12 -12.04
C TRP A 309 -14.39 2.77 -12.07
N GLU A 310 -15.72 2.78 -11.94
CA GLU A 310 -16.60 1.62 -11.99
C GLU A 310 -17.40 1.59 -13.29
N ILE A 311 -17.48 0.42 -13.91
CA ILE A 311 -18.32 0.13 -15.06
C ILE A 311 -19.18 -1.11 -14.72
N PRO A 312 -20.51 -0.97 -14.59
CA PRO A 312 -21.38 -2.11 -14.42
C PRO A 312 -21.54 -2.88 -15.73
N LEU A 313 -21.26 -4.18 -15.68
CA LEU A 313 -21.36 -5.15 -16.76
C LEU A 313 -22.47 -6.17 -16.40
N GLY A 314 -23.71 -5.68 -16.33
CA GLY A 314 -24.86 -6.47 -15.87
C GLY A 314 -24.77 -6.83 -14.39
N PRO A 315 -24.67 -8.13 -14.00
CA PRO A 315 -24.61 -8.55 -12.60
C PRO A 315 -23.21 -8.38 -11.96
N VAL A 316 -22.20 -8.05 -12.76
CA VAL A 316 -20.81 -7.86 -12.29
C VAL A 316 -20.42 -6.41 -12.53
N THR A 317 -19.71 -5.80 -11.59
CA THR A 317 -19.09 -4.49 -11.75
C THR A 317 -17.60 -4.67 -11.91
N TRP A 318 -17.05 -4.07 -12.98
CA TRP A 318 -15.62 -3.90 -13.13
C TRP A 318 -15.19 -2.57 -12.51
N ARG A 319 -14.11 -2.58 -11.73
CA ARG A 319 -13.55 -1.37 -11.12
C ARG A 319 -12.04 -1.31 -11.36
N LEU A 320 -11.60 -0.18 -11.88
CA LEU A 320 -10.21 0.24 -11.87
C LEU A 320 -10.01 1.22 -10.71
N GLY A 321 -8.97 1.07 -9.91
CA GLY A 321 -8.71 1.99 -8.80
C GLY A 321 -7.25 2.24 -8.55
N PHE A 322 -6.99 3.38 -7.92
CA PHE A 322 -5.66 3.84 -7.55
C PHE A 322 -5.73 4.56 -6.21
N GLY A 323 -4.85 4.19 -5.28
CA GLY A 323 -4.75 4.88 -4.00
C GLY A 323 -4.03 4.06 -2.96
N GLY A 324 -4.14 4.49 -1.71
CA GLY A 324 -3.58 3.78 -0.58
C GLY A 324 -3.35 4.66 0.64
N PRO A 325 -2.91 4.02 1.75
CA PRO A 325 -2.64 4.72 2.99
C PRO A 325 -1.23 5.33 3.05
N PHE A 326 -1.11 6.45 3.76
CA PHE A 326 0.14 7.10 4.10
C PHE A 326 0.11 7.63 5.54
N TYR A 327 1.24 7.52 6.24
CA TYR A 327 1.35 7.93 7.65
C TYR A 327 2.79 8.14 8.08
N THR A 328 2.95 8.73 9.25
CA THR A 328 4.25 8.92 9.89
C THR A 328 4.26 8.23 11.25
N GLN A 329 5.30 7.45 11.54
CA GLN A 329 5.50 6.75 12.81
C GLN A 329 6.99 6.76 13.16
N ASN A 330 7.36 7.15 14.39
CA ASN A 330 8.75 7.16 14.87
C ASN A 330 9.74 7.88 13.93
N ASN A 331 9.34 9.01 13.35
CA ASN A 331 10.09 9.76 12.32
C ASN A 331 10.26 9.06 10.96
N PHE A 332 9.60 7.92 10.73
CA PHE A 332 9.48 7.29 9.43
C PHE A 332 8.20 7.74 8.75
N THR A 333 8.28 8.12 7.48
CA THR A 333 7.10 8.33 6.63
C THR A 333 6.91 7.09 5.77
N VAL A 334 5.75 6.46 5.91
CA VAL A 334 5.36 5.26 5.18
C VAL A 334 4.25 5.61 4.20
N GLU A 335 4.43 5.24 2.95
CA GLU A 335 3.47 5.46 1.88
C GLU A 335 3.26 4.15 1.12
N ILE A 336 2.02 3.67 1.09
CA ILE A 336 1.61 2.53 0.30
C ILE A 336 0.75 3.05 -0.84
N ARG A 337 1.12 2.70 -2.07
CA ARG A 337 0.33 2.99 -3.27
C ARG A 337 -0.04 1.69 -3.95
N GLY A 338 -1.30 1.58 -4.33
CA GLY A 338 -1.85 0.47 -5.09
C GLY A 338 -2.53 0.97 -6.35
N PHE A 339 -2.32 0.25 -7.44
CA PHE A 339 -3.17 0.23 -8.61
C PHE A 339 -3.93 -1.09 -8.59
N GLU A 340 -5.24 -1.07 -8.71
CA GLU A 340 -6.00 -2.31 -8.74
C GLU A 340 -7.03 -2.38 -9.86
N MET A 341 -7.32 -3.62 -10.22
CA MET A 341 -8.40 -4.00 -11.12
C MET A 341 -9.25 -5.03 -10.39
N SER A 342 -10.56 -4.85 -10.35
CA SER A 342 -11.44 -5.78 -9.64
C SER A 342 -12.72 -6.05 -10.40
N LEU A 343 -13.27 -7.24 -10.16
CA LEU A 343 -14.55 -7.71 -10.65
C LEU A 343 -15.34 -8.21 -9.44
N TYR A 344 -16.51 -7.66 -9.19
CA TYR A 344 -17.33 -8.02 -8.03
C TYR A 344 -18.82 -7.95 -8.34
N THR A 345 -19.62 -8.61 -7.50
CA THR A 345 -21.09 -8.54 -7.55
C THR A 345 -21.60 -7.97 -6.25
N PRO A 346 -22.32 -6.84 -6.25
CA PRO A 346 -22.87 -6.27 -5.03
C PRO A 346 -23.99 -7.16 -4.47
N ILE A 347 -23.92 -7.46 -3.19
CA ILE A 347 -24.98 -8.12 -2.40
C ILE A 347 -25.57 -7.06 -1.49
N GLU A 348 -26.88 -6.85 -1.58
CA GLU A 348 -27.55 -5.68 -1.02
C GLU A 348 -28.48 -6.03 0.15
N PHE A 349 -28.48 -5.14 1.15
CA PHE A 349 -29.25 -5.26 2.39
C PHE A 349 -30.12 -4.04 2.63
#